data_AF-A0A6I6A2R1-F1
#
_entry.id   AF-A0A6I6A2R1-F1
#
_cell.length_a   1.000
_cell.length_b   1.000
_cell.length_c   1.000
_cell.angle_alpha   90.00
_cell.angle_beta   90.00
_cell.angle_gamma   90.00
#
_symmetry.space_group_name_H-M   'P 1'
#
loop_
_entity.id
_entity.type
_entity.pdbx_description
1 polymer ?
#
loop_
_entity_poly.entity_id
_entity_poly.type
_entity_poly.pdbx_seq_one_letter_code
_entity_poly.pdbx_strand_id
1 'polypeptide(L)'
;MYGVHLSSENLGVRCTPVKIVTGGAGSRGGGVVRADERRREPLTAARVLQTAVALADAQGLAAVSMRNVAQELGVVPMALYKHVADKERLVDGMVDVVVGEFEPADAALDWQEAVRCRVLSARRAVQRHPWARQAIETRTRRTPAVLGYMDSLAGTFLAGGLSPDLVHHVMHALGNRIWGFSPEMFDEAPPADAPVPSPEEQAAVAAEVARRFPHILRIATAATGGDPSRAGQGCDEDFEFVFALDLLLDGAARLHGAGWASVGRPTGDGQDVPDVPDAG
;
A
#
# COMPACT_ATOMS: atom_id res chain seq x y z
N MET A 1 -9.15 6.54 -36.42
CA MET A 1 -9.29 5.18 -35.86
C MET A 1 -7.92 4.51 -35.87
N TYR A 2 -7.12 4.78 -34.84
CA TYR A 2 -5.95 4.00 -34.46
C TYR A 2 -5.84 4.16 -32.94
N GLY A 3 -6.31 3.14 -32.21
CA GLY A 3 -6.16 3.05 -30.77
C GLY A 3 -4.77 2.53 -30.46
N VAL A 4 -4.02 3.28 -29.67
CA VAL A 4 -2.75 2.82 -29.11
C VAL A 4 -3.10 2.08 -27.83
N HIS A 5 -3.26 0.75 -27.92
CA HIS A 5 -3.18 -0.12 -26.75
C HIS A 5 -1.75 -0.03 -26.23
N LEU A 6 -1.53 0.77 -25.18
CA LEU A 6 -0.29 0.69 -24.41
C LEU A 6 -0.42 -0.52 -23.49
N SER A 7 0.14 -1.64 -23.97
CA SER A 7 0.39 -2.86 -23.21
C SER A 7 1.26 -2.53 -21.98
N SER A 8 1.00 -3.21 -20.88
CA SER A 8 1.68 -3.12 -19.57
C SER A 8 3.16 -3.56 -19.57
N GLU A 9 3.81 -3.58 -20.74
CA GLU A 9 5.13 -4.15 -20.97
C GLU A 9 6.28 -3.13 -20.97
N ASN A 10 6.00 -1.83 -20.78
CA ASN A 10 7.03 -0.77 -20.81
C ASN A 10 7.42 -0.17 -19.45
N LEU A 11 6.92 -0.71 -18.33
CA LEU A 11 7.46 -0.42 -17.00
C LEU A 11 8.63 -1.38 -16.73
N GLY A 12 9.78 -1.07 -17.33
CA GLY A 12 10.98 -1.90 -17.28
C GLY A 12 11.57 -2.03 -15.88
N VAL A 13 11.07 -2.98 -15.07
CA VAL A 13 11.81 -3.80 -14.10
C VAL A 13 11.02 -5.10 -13.92
N ARG A 14 11.59 -6.24 -14.33
CA ARG A 14 10.99 -7.56 -14.05
C ARG A 14 11.36 -7.99 -12.63
N CYS A 15 10.56 -7.62 -11.63
CA CYS A 15 10.60 -8.31 -10.33
C CYS A 15 10.17 -9.76 -10.62
N THR A 16 11.15 -10.65 -10.81
CA THR A 16 10.89 -12.02 -11.24
C THR A 16 10.55 -12.85 -9.99
N PRO A 17 9.42 -13.57 -9.94
CA PRO A 17 9.06 -14.34 -8.76
C PRO A 17 10.05 -15.48 -8.53
N VAL A 18 10.69 -15.49 -7.36
CA VAL A 18 11.59 -16.57 -6.93
C VAL A 18 10.75 -17.73 -6.40
N LYS A 19 10.66 -18.83 -7.16
CA LYS A 19 10.09 -20.09 -6.67
C LYS A 19 11.09 -20.78 -5.76
N ILE A 20 10.77 -20.89 -4.46
CA ILE A 20 11.48 -21.78 -3.54
C ILE A 20 11.02 -23.21 -3.83
N VAL A 21 11.93 -24.05 -4.34
CA VAL A 21 11.70 -25.48 -4.57
C VAL A 21 11.94 -26.22 -3.25
N THR A 22 10.89 -26.66 -2.59
CA THR A 22 10.97 -27.65 -1.51
C THR A 22 10.89 -29.07 -2.10
N GLY A 23 11.97 -29.84 -1.92
CA GLY A 23 12.12 -31.19 -2.45
C GLY A 23 11.16 -32.19 -1.82
N GLY A 24 10.51 -32.99 -2.67
CA GLY A 24 9.64 -34.10 -2.29
C GLY A 24 10.40 -35.42 -2.19
N ALA A 25 10.12 -36.18 -1.12
CA ALA A 25 10.45 -37.60 -1.00
C ALA A 25 9.14 -38.40 -1.01
N GLY A 26 9.05 -39.35 -1.93
CA GLY A 26 7.89 -40.24 -2.07
C GLY A 26 8.04 -41.53 -1.27
N SER A 27 6.90 -42.12 -0.89
CA SER A 27 6.72 -43.58 -0.89
C SER A 27 5.24 -43.96 -0.85
N ARG A 28 4.97 -45.11 -1.47
CA ARG A 28 3.69 -45.73 -1.87
C ARG A 28 3.04 -46.50 -0.72
N GLY A 29 1.73 -46.73 -0.83
CA GLY A 29 1.04 -47.82 -0.13
C GLY A 29 -0.48 -47.64 -0.13
N GLY A 30 -1.18 -48.42 -0.96
CA GLY A 30 -2.64 -48.37 -1.10
C GLY A 30 -3.41 -49.12 -0.01
N GLY A 31 -4.66 -48.70 0.18
CA GLY A 31 -5.65 -49.39 1.00
C GLY A 31 -7.02 -48.73 0.83
N VAL A 32 -7.96 -49.45 0.23
CA VAL A 32 -9.35 -49.01 0.01
C VAL A 32 -10.16 -49.20 1.29
N VAL A 33 -10.77 -48.14 1.80
CA VAL A 33 -11.94 -48.21 2.71
C VAL A 33 -12.98 -47.18 2.24
N ARG A 34 -14.23 -47.63 2.08
CA ARG A 34 -15.38 -46.83 1.65
C ARG A 34 -16.01 -46.05 2.82
N ALA A 35 -16.40 -44.81 2.49
CA ALA A 35 -17.54 -44.01 2.95
C ALA A 35 -17.58 -43.41 4.37
N ASP A 36 -17.56 -42.07 4.34
CA ASP A 36 -18.35 -41.10 5.12
C ASP A 36 -18.03 -40.84 6.60
N GLU A 37 -16.85 -40.26 6.81
CA GLU A 37 -16.73 -39.14 7.73
C GLU A 37 -15.90 -38.07 7.01
N ARG A 38 -16.50 -36.92 6.68
CA ARG A 38 -15.72 -35.72 6.35
C ARG A 38 -14.85 -35.44 7.56
N ARG A 39 -13.61 -35.94 7.54
CA ARG A 39 -12.59 -35.75 8.55
C ARG A 39 -12.48 -34.26 8.78
N ARG A 40 -13.16 -33.75 9.81
CA ARG A 40 -13.22 -32.32 10.12
C ARG A 40 -11.78 -31.89 10.34
N GLU A 41 -11.25 -31.15 9.39
CA GLU A 41 -9.91 -30.61 9.51
C GLU A 41 -9.83 -29.81 10.82
N PRO A 42 -8.78 -29.99 11.62
CA PRO A 42 -8.65 -29.28 12.89
C PRO A 42 -8.79 -27.77 12.71
N LEU A 43 -9.44 -27.12 13.66
CA LEU A 43 -9.48 -25.67 13.71
C LEU A 43 -8.11 -25.16 14.15
N THR A 44 -7.50 -24.29 13.35
CA THR A 44 -6.22 -23.64 13.64
C THR A 44 -6.37 -22.14 13.47
N ALA A 45 -5.52 -21.35 14.13
CA ALA A 45 -5.52 -19.90 13.96
C ALA A 45 -5.31 -19.51 12.48
N ALA A 46 -4.36 -20.15 11.80
CA ALA A 46 -4.11 -19.91 10.37
C ALA A 46 -5.37 -20.13 9.52
N ARG A 47 -6.14 -21.21 9.77
CA ARG A 47 -7.37 -21.49 9.03
C ARG A 47 -8.49 -20.49 9.33
N VAL A 48 -8.58 -20.01 10.57
CA VAL A 48 -9.50 -18.93 10.95
C VAL A 48 -9.17 -17.64 10.20
N LEU A 49 -7.90 -17.24 10.20
CA LEU A 49 -7.44 -16.01 9.54
C LEU A 49 -7.63 -16.07 8.02
N GLN A 50 -7.23 -17.17 7.38
CA GLN A 50 -7.40 -17.39 5.94
C GLN A 50 -8.89 -17.34 5.51
N THR A 51 -9.78 -17.94 6.31
CA THR A 51 -11.22 -17.88 6.02
C THR A 51 -11.78 -16.48 6.19
N ALA A 52 -11.29 -15.72 7.18
CA ALA A 52 -11.70 -14.34 7.38
C ALA A 52 -11.19 -13.41 6.27
N VAL A 53 -9.96 -13.63 5.77
CA VAL A 53 -9.42 -12.93 4.58
C VAL A 53 -10.30 -13.21 3.36
N ALA A 54 -10.59 -14.48 3.06
CA ALA A 54 -11.43 -14.84 1.92
C ALA A 54 -12.86 -14.24 2.03
N LEU A 55 -13.43 -14.20 3.23
CA LEU A 55 -14.72 -13.55 3.48
C LEU A 55 -14.65 -12.04 3.21
N ALA A 56 -13.57 -11.38 3.65
CA ALA A 56 -13.36 -9.95 3.45
C ALA A 56 -13.10 -9.60 1.98
N ASP A 57 -12.40 -10.45 1.24
CA ASP A 57 -12.18 -10.29 -0.20
C ASP A 57 -13.51 -10.36 -0.97
N ALA A 58 -14.40 -11.25 -0.57
CA ALA A 58 -15.69 -11.45 -1.24
C ALA A 58 -16.76 -10.42 -0.85
N GLN A 59 -16.78 -9.95 0.40
CA GLN A 59 -17.91 -9.20 0.96
C GLN A 59 -17.49 -7.91 1.70
N GLY A 60 -16.21 -7.57 1.68
CA GLY A 60 -15.66 -6.41 2.38
C GLY A 60 -15.48 -6.61 3.88
N LEU A 61 -14.74 -5.69 4.52
CA LEU A 61 -14.37 -5.77 5.93
C LEU A 61 -15.58 -5.77 6.88
N ALA A 62 -16.66 -5.07 6.50
CA ALA A 62 -17.87 -4.96 7.31
C ALA A 62 -18.56 -6.31 7.52
N ALA A 63 -18.46 -7.24 6.55
CA ALA A 63 -19.00 -8.59 6.63
C ALA A 63 -18.23 -9.49 7.61
N VAL A 64 -17.01 -9.11 8.00
CA VAL A 64 -16.17 -9.90 8.91
C VAL A 64 -16.68 -9.75 10.34
N SER A 65 -17.29 -10.83 10.83
CA SER A 65 -17.71 -10.99 12.22
C SER A 65 -17.37 -12.39 12.72
N MET A 66 -17.19 -12.54 14.03
CA MET A 66 -16.95 -13.85 14.66
C MET A 66 -18.00 -14.89 14.28
N ARG A 67 -19.26 -14.46 14.11
CA ARG A 67 -20.37 -15.32 13.70
C ARG A 67 -20.24 -15.75 12.25
N ASN A 68 -19.97 -14.82 11.34
CA ASN A 68 -19.88 -15.12 9.91
C ASN A 68 -18.69 -16.02 9.60
N VAL A 69 -17.54 -15.76 10.22
CA VAL A 69 -16.35 -16.62 10.07
C VAL A 69 -16.60 -18.03 10.62
N ALA A 70 -17.30 -18.16 11.76
CA ALA A 70 -17.63 -19.46 12.33
C ALA A 70 -18.61 -20.24 11.44
N GLN A 71 -19.60 -19.55 10.87
CA GLN A 71 -20.54 -20.11 9.92
C GLN A 71 -19.82 -20.65 8.67
N GLU A 72 -18.91 -19.87 8.09
CA GLU A 72 -18.11 -20.28 6.94
C GLU A 72 -17.25 -21.53 7.24
N LEU A 73 -16.70 -21.60 8.46
CA LEU A 73 -15.93 -22.74 8.94
C LEU A 73 -16.78 -23.95 9.38
N GLY A 74 -18.10 -23.82 9.44
CA GLY A 74 -19.01 -24.86 9.94
C GLY A 74 -18.83 -25.19 11.43
N VAL A 75 -18.41 -24.21 12.24
CA VAL A 75 -18.18 -24.36 13.69
C VAL A 75 -19.03 -23.38 14.50
N VAL A 76 -19.13 -23.62 15.81
CA VAL A 76 -19.76 -22.66 16.72
C VAL A 76 -18.82 -21.46 16.96
N PRO A 77 -19.32 -20.21 17.09
CA PRO A 77 -18.47 -19.04 17.34
C PRO A 77 -17.54 -19.17 18.53
N MET A 78 -17.98 -19.90 19.58
CA MET A 78 -17.18 -20.17 20.77
C MET A 78 -15.86 -20.90 20.47
N ALA A 79 -15.80 -21.68 19.39
CA ALA A 79 -14.58 -22.37 18.98
C ALA A 79 -13.50 -21.40 18.47
N LEU A 80 -13.89 -20.29 17.84
CA LEU A 80 -12.95 -19.30 17.32
C LEU A 80 -12.19 -18.56 18.43
N TYR A 81 -12.86 -18.32 19.57
CA TYR A 81 -12.28 -17.59 20.70
C TYR A 81 -11.06 -18.28 21.33
N LYS A 82 -10.85 -19.58 21.06
CA LYS A 82 -9.63 -20.31 21.45
C LYS A 82 -8.41 -19.93 20.60
N HIS A 83 -8.63 -19.30 19.45
CA HIS A 83 -7.59 -18.95 18.48
C HIS A 83 -7.43 -17.44 18.30
N VAL A 84 -8.53 -16.67 18.39
CA VAL A 84 -8.55 -15.21 18.28
C VAL A 84 -9.46 -14.62 19.35
N ALA A 85 -8.94 -13.71 20.16
CA ALA A 85 -9.64 -13.26 21.38
C ALA A 85 -10.88 -12.41 21.09
N ASP A 86 -10.87 -11.64 20.01
CA ASP A 86 -11.93 -10.71 19.64
C ASP A 86 -11.83 -10.33 18.15
N LYS A 87 -12.75 -9.48 17.68
CA LYS A 87 -12.78 -9.01 16.29
C LYS A 87 -11.53 -8.20 15.95
N GLU A 88 -11.01 -7.38 16.85
CA GLU A 88 -9.82 -6.57 16.58
C GLU A 88 -8.59 -7.46 16.38
N ARG A 89 -8.42 -8.50 17.21
CA ARG A 89 -7.35 -9.51 17.07
C ARG A 89 -7.50 -10.36 15.82
N LEU A 90 -8.73 -10.70 15.44
CA LEU A 90 -9.02 -11.40 14.19
C LEU A 90 -8.56 -10.53 13.01
N VAL A 91 -8.98 -9.26 13.01
CA VAL A 91 -8.64 -8.33 11.96
C VAL A 91 -7.11 -8.15 11.98
N ASP A 92 -6.44 -7.84 13.10
CA ASP A 92 -4.95 -7.79 13.21
C ASP A 92 -4.27 -8.97 12.53
N GLY A 93 -4.71 -10.20 12.84
CA GLY A 93 -4.17 -11.40 12.20
C GLY A 93 -4.45 -11.49 10.70
N MET A 94 -5.57 -10.97 10.21
CA MET A 94 -5.81 -10.88 8.76
C MET A 94 -4.82 -9.93 8.08
N VAL A 95 -4.44 -8.82 8.72
CA VAL A 95 -3.38 -7.94 8.19
C VAL A 95 -2.03 -8.66 8.21
N ASP A 96 -1.73 -9.44 9.24
CA ASP A 96 -0.51 -10.25 9.27
C ASP A 96 -0.47 -11.27 8.12
N VAL A 97 -1.61 -11.84 7.75
CA VAL A 97 -1.71 -12.71 6.56
C VAL A 97 -1.36 -11.93 5.30
N VAL A 98 -1.97 -10.74 5.08
CA VAL A 98 -1.71 -9.91 3.88
C VAL A 98 -0.25 -9.44 3.83
N VAL A 99 0.32 -8.98 4.95
CA VAL A 99 1.73 -8.58 5.04
C VAL A 99 2.66 -9.75 4.77
N GLY A 100 2.27 -10.97 5.18
CA GLY A 100 3.01 -12.20 4.88
C GLY A 100 3.10 -12.55 3.39
N GLU A 101 2.26 -11.95 2.55
CA GLU A 101 2.30 -12.12 1.09
C GLU A 101 3.29 -11.17 0.41
N PHE A 102 3.87 -10.22 1.16
CA PHE A 102 4.84 -9.28 0.60
C PHE A 102 6.16 -10.01 0.34
N GLU A 103 6.62 -9.97 -0.91
CA GLU A 103 7.87 -10.60 -1.32
C GLU A 103 9.05 -10.02 -0.50
N PRO A 104 9.96 -10.88 0.01
CA PRO A 104 11.13 -10.44 0.75
C PRO A 104 12.02 -9.53 -0.11
N ALA A 105 12.78 -8.64 0.53
CA ALA A 105 13.80 -7.87 -0.18
C ALA A 105 14.84 -8.82 -0.80
N ASP A 106 15.19 -8.59 -2.06
CA ASP A 106 16.27 -9.31 -2.72
C ASP A 106 17.60 -8.62 -2.38
N ALA A 107 18.47 -9.33 -1.65
CA ALA A 107 19.76 -8.82 -1.23
C ALA A 107 20.78 -8.72 -2.39
N ALA A 108 20.47 -9.26 -3.57
CA ALA A 108 21.31 -9.15 -4.76
C ALA A 108 21.10 -7.83 -5.52
N LEU A 109 19.96 -7.15 -5.30
CA LEU A 109 19.64 -5.88 -5.95
C LEU A 109 20.32 -4.71 -5.22
N ASP A 110 20.49 -3.59 -5.92
CA ASP A 110 20.80 -2.34 -5.24
C ASP A 110 19.66 -1.93 -4.29
N TRP A 111 19.95 -1.06 -3.33
CA TRP A 111 18.98 -0.70 -2.30
C TRP A 111 17.73 -0.01 -2.87
N GLN A 112 17.85 0.76 -3.97
CA GLN A 112 16.71 1.46 -4.58
C GLN A 112 15.79 0.44 -5.22
N GLU A 113 16.34 -0.45 -6.04
CA GLU A 113 15.61 -1.53 -6.70
C GLU A 113 14.97 -2.50 -5.69
N ALA A 114 15.69 -2.87 -4.63
CA ALA A 114 15.21 -3.76 -3.58
C ALA A 114 14.00 -3.15 -2.84
N VAL A 115 14.09 -1.88 -2.43
CA VAL A 115 12.96 -1.18 -1.79
C VAL A 115 11.80 -1.04 -2.76
N ARG A 116 12.09 -0.68 -4.03
CA ARG A 116 11.08 -0.52 -5.07
C ARG A 116 10.30 -1.82 -5.29
N CYS A 117 10.97 -2.95 -5.54
CA CYS A 117 10.29 -4.23 -5.73
C CYS A 117 9.48 -4.65 -4.50
N ARG A 118 9.99 -4.38 -3.28
CA ARG A 118 9.30 -4.70 -2.03
C ARG A 118 8.01 -3.89 -1.85
N VAL A 119 8.06 -2.58 -2.08
CA VAL A 119 6.87 -1.70 -2.01
C VAL A 119 5.85 -2.05 -3.11
N LEU A 120 6.32 -2.37 -4.32
CA LEU A 120 5.44 -2.83 -5.39
C LEU A 120 4.81 -4.20 -5.09
N SER A 121 5.50 -5.08 -4.37
CA SER A 121 4.91 -6.32 -3.88
C SER A 121 3.82 -6.06 -2.84
N ALA A 122 4.02 -5.10 -1.93
CA ALA A 122 3.00 -4.69 -0.99
C ALA A 122 1.77 -4.15 -1.73
N ARG A 123 1.97 -3.31 -2.76
CA ARG A 123 0.89 -2.81 -3.62
C ARG A 123 0.09 -3.94 -4.27
N ARG A 124 0.76 -4.91 -4.90
CA ARG A 124 0.08 -6.06 -5.52
C ARG A 124 -0.75 -6.85 -4.52
N ALA A 125 -0.26 -7.04 -3.30
CA ALA A 125 -1.01 -7.73 -2.25
C ALA A 125 -2.21 -6.90 -1.76
N VAL A 126 -2.03 -5.62 -1.46
CA VAL A 126 -3.14 -4.76 -1.03
C VAL A 126 -4.20 -4.58 -2.11
N GLN A 127 -3.83 -4.52 -3.39
CA GLN A 127 -4.79 -4.50 -4.50
C GLN A 127 -5.63 -5.78 -4.60
N ARG A 128 -5.07 -6.93 -4.22
CA ARG A 128 -5.84 -8.19 -4.13
C ARG A 128 -6.79 -8.22 -2.93
N HIS A 129 -6.53 -7.40 -1.92
CA HIS A 129 -7.30 -7.33 -0.67
C HIS A 129 -7.76 -5.88 -0.41
N PRO A 130 -8.73 -5.32 -1.14
CA PRO A 130 -9.10 -3.90 -1.05
C PRO A 130 -9.47 -3.44 0.37
N TRP A 131 -10.04 -4.32 1.18
CA TRP A 131 -10.35 -4.07 2.59
C TRP A 131 -9.09 -3.78 3.45
N ALA A 132 -7.92 -4.26 3.03
CA ALA A 132 -6.68 -4.15 3.79
C ALA A 132 -6.23 -2.70 3.94
N ARG A 133 -6.49 -1.83 2.95
CA ARG A 133 -6.15 -0.40 3.04
C ARG A 133 -6.79 0.25 4.26
N GLN A 134 -8.13 0.22 4.34
CA GLN A 134 -8.87 0.79 5.47
C GLN A 134 -8.41 0.18 6.80
N ALA A 135 -8.19 -1.13 6.79
CA ALA A 135 -7.73 -1.86 7.95
C ALA A 135 -6.34 -1.37 8.41
N ILE A 136 -5.37 -1.22 7.50
CA ILE A 136 -4.00 -0.77 7.82
C ILE A 136 -4.01 0.68 8.29
N GLU A 137 -4.77 1.57 7.64
CA GLU A 137 -4.87 3.00 7.98
C GLU A 137 -5.45 3.24 9.38
N THR A 138 -6.44 2.44 9.79
CA THR A 138 -7.16 2.65 11.05
C THR A 138 -6.47 1.99 12.25
N ARG A 139 -5.44 1.18 12.04
CA ARG A 139 -4.80 0.42 13.11
C ARG A 139 -3.66 1.18 13.77
N THR A 140 -3.69 1.17 15.09
CA THR A 140 -2.62 1.73 15.94
C THR A 140 -1.64 0.67 16.44
N ARG A 141 -2.00 -0.62 16.37
CA ARG A 141 -1.15 -1.73 16.84
C ARG A 141 -0.21 -2.19 15.73
N ARG A 142 1.08 -2.27 16.06
CA ARG A 142 2.10 -2.88 15.20
C ARG A 142 2.35 -4.32 15.67
N THR A 143 1.90 -5.28 14.88
CA THR A 143 2.16 -6.71 15.10
C THR A 143 3.62 -7.05 14.77
N PRO A 144 4.13 -8.22 15.18
CA PRO A 144 5.47 -8.67 14.78
C PRO A 144 5.68 -8.76 13.26
N ALA A 145 4.65 -9.15 12.48
CA ALA A 145 4.74 -9.20 11.03
C ALA A 145 4.89 -7.81 10.42
N VAL A 146 4.07 -6.84 10.87
CA VAL A 146 4.13 -5.43 10.47
C VAL A 146 5.50 -4.83 10.83
N LEU A 147 5.99 -5.06 12.05
CA LEU A 147 7.31 -4.58 12.47
C LEU A 147 8.44 -5.22 11.66
N GLY A 148 8.37 -6.53 11.39
CA GLY A 148 9.38 -7.22 10.58
C GLY A 148 9.40 -6.72 9.14
N TYR A 149 8.26 -6.34 8.58
CA TYR A 149 8.20 -5.68 7.27
C TYR A 149 8.91 -4.32 7.28
N MET A 150 8.61 -3.46 8.26
CA MET A 150 9.22 -2.14 8.40
C MET A 150 10.73 -2.24 8.67
N ASP A 151 11.13 -3.16 9.55
CA ASP A 151 12.53 -3.42 9.90
C ASP A 151 13.32 -3.90 8.68
N SER A 152 12.74 -4.79 7.86
CA SER A 152 13.36 -5.23 6.61
C SER A 152 13.57 -4.08 5.62
N LEU A 153 12.63 -3.13 5.50
CA LEU A 153 12.83 -1.95 4.64
C LEU A 153 13.94 -1.04 5.18
N ALA A 154 13.94 -0.79 6.49
CA ALA A 154 15.01 -0.03 7.15
C ALA A 154 16.37 -0.70 6.93
N GLY A 155 16.44 -2.03 7.07
CA GLY A 155 17.62 -2.84 6.80
C GLY A 155 18.12 -2.69 5.37
N THR A 156 17.24 -2.68 4.36
CA THR A 156 17.61 -2.45 2.96
C THR A 156 18.24 -1.07 2.75
N PHE A 157 17.65 0.00 3.32
CA PHE A 157 18.25 1.33 3.22
C PHE A 157 19.62 1.42 3.90
N LEU A 158 19.75 0.85 5.10
CA LEU A 158 21.01 0.84 5.85
C LEU A 158 22.11 0.03 5.14
N ALA A 159 21.75 -1.11 4.53
CA ALA A 159 22.66 -1.89 3.70
C ALA A 159 23.12 -1.12 2.45
N GLY A 160 22.28 -0.22 1.94
CA GLY A 160 22.61 0.74 0.89
C GLY A 160 23.53 1.89 1.32
N GLY A 161 23.90 1.98 2.61
CA GLY A 161 24.80 3.00 3.15
C GLY A 161 24.11 4.29 3.60
N LEU A 162 22.78 4.36 3.57
CA LEU A 162 22.04 5.51 4.08
C LEU A 162 22.23 5.64 5.60
N SER A 163 22.32 6.87 6.10
CA SER A 163 22.42 7.11 7.54
C SER A 163 21.09 6.81 8.24
N PRO A 164 21.08 6.31 9.49
CA PRO A 164 19.84 6.07 10.24
C PRO A 164 18.93 7.30 10.32
N ASP A 165 19.51 8.49 10.41
CA ASP A 165 18.81 9.78 10.41
C ASP A 165 18.05 10.02 9.09
N LEU A 166 18.73 9.85 7.95
CA LEU A 166 18.07 9.95 6.65
C LEU A 166 17.00 8.85 6.47
N VAL A 167 17.29 7.61 6.89
CA VAL A 167 16.33 6.50 6.80
C VAL A 167 15.04 6.80 7.57
N HIS A 168 15.14 7.35 8.78
CA HIS A 168 13.98 7.77 9.55
C HIS A 168 13.09 8.75 8.75
N HIS A 169 13.68 9.79 8.17
CA HIS A 169 12.95 10.79 7.39
C HIS A 169 12.37 10.23 6.08
N VAL A 170 13.11 9.34 5.40
CA VAL A 170 12.64 8.68 4.17
C VAL A 170 11.45 7.76 4.47
N MET A 171 11.50 6.99 5.57
CA MET A 171 10.37 6.15 5.99
C MET A 171 9.12 6.97 6.29
N HIS A 172 9.28 8.15 6.92
CA HIS A 172 8.16 9.08 7.13
C HIS A 172 7.63 9.66 5.81
N ALA A 173 8.51 10.02 4.87
CA ALA A 173 8.14 10.57 3.58
C ALA A 173 7.40 9.56 2.68
N LEU A 174 7.76 8.28 2.75
CA LEU A 174 7.02 7.20 2.09
C LEU A 174 5.57 7.11 2.60
N GLY A 175 5.33 7.38 3.88
CA GLY A 175 4.00 7.41 4.48
C GLY A 175 3.22 6.13 4.17
N ASN A 176 1.96 6.26 3.71
CA ASN A 176 1.10 5.12 3.36
C ASN A 176 1.64 4.28 2.19
N ARG A 177 2.51 4.84 1.33
CA ARG A 177 3.07 4.10 0.19
C ARG A 177 3.96 2.97 0.63
N ILE A 178 4.51 3.03 1.84
CA ILE A 178 5.24 1.89 2.42
C ILE A 178 4.36 0.64 2.48
N TRP A 179 3.04 0.77 2.54
CA TRP A 179 2.06 -0.32 2.57
C TRP A 179 1.47 -0.64 1.20
N GLY A 180 1.91 0.03 0.12
CA GLY A 180 1.43 -0.25 -1.24
C GLY A 180 0.24 0.57 -1.71
N PHE A 181 -0.24 1.54 -0.92
CA PHE A 181 -1.35 2.42 -1.30
C PHE A 181 -1.04 3.91 -1.13
N SER A 182 -1.74 4.76 -1.88
CA SER A 182 -1.65 6.21 -1.80
C SER A 182 -2.92 6.76 -1.16
N PRO A 183 -2.85 7.84 -0.37
CA PRO A 183 -4.04 8.55 0.04
C PRO A 183 -4.71 9.13 -1.22
N GLU A 184 -5.97 8.75 -1.49
CA GLU A 184 -6.74 9.46 -2.50
C GLU A 184 -7.21 10.79 -1.92
N MET A 185 -6.95 11.88 -2.63
CA MET A 185 -7.36 13.20 -2.18
C MET A 185 -8.84 13.51 -2.49
N PHE A 186 -9.47 12.79 -3.41
CA PHE A 186 -10.79 13.16 -3.97
C PHE A 186 -11.66 11.96 -4.43
N ASP A 187 -11.56 10.80 -3.80
CA ASP A 187 -12.23 9.58 -4.30
C ASP A 187 -13.67 9.38 -3.79
N GLU A 188 -14.31 10.45 -3.34
CA GLU A 188 -15.72 10.39 -2.99
C GLU A 188 -16.52 10.42 -4.30
N ALA A 189 -16.74 9.23 -4.86
CA ALA A 189 -17.67 9.05 -5.96
C ALA A 189 -19.00 9.73 -5.57
N PRO A 190 -19.55 10.62 -6.43
CA PRO A 190 -20.81 11.25 -6.13
C PRO A 190 -21.87 10.18 -5.88
N PRO A 191 -22.82 10.40 -4.95
CA PRO A 191 -23.90 9.45 -4.69
C PRO A 191 -24.54 8.99 -6.00
N ALA A 192 -24.90 7.71 -6.11
CA ALA A 192 -25.48 7.15 -7.33
C ALA A 192 -26.73 7.91 -7.81
N ASP A 193 -27.41 8.62 -6.89
CA ASP A 193 -28.61 9.42 -7.13
C ASP A 193 -28.32 10.91 -7.32
N ALA A 194 -27.05 11.31 -7.45
CA ALA A 194 -26.68 12.70 -7.67
C ALA A 194 -27.23 13.20 -9.02
N PRO A 195 -27.94 14.35 -9.06
CA PRO A 195 -28.41 14.92 -10.32
C PRO A 195 -27.23 15.13 -11.27
N VAL A 196 -27.32 14.56 -12.47
CA VAL A 196 -26.35 14.84 -13.54
C VAL A 196 -26.60 16.27 -14.00
N PRO A 197 -25.63 17.20 -13.86
CA PRO A 197 -25.82 18.57 -14.30
C PRO A 197 -26.09 18.62 -15.81
N SER A 198 -26.92 19.55 -16.25
CA SER A 198 -27.20 19.77 -17.67
C SER A 198 -25.92 20.20 -18.42
N PRO A 199 -25.86 20.02 -19.75
CA PRO A 199 -24.71 20.46 -20.54
C PRO A 199 -24.39 21.96 -20.39
N GLU A 200 -25.42 22.79 -20.18
CA GLU A 200 -25.27 24.24 -19.96
C GLU A 200 -24.64 24.54 -18.58
N GLU A 201 -25.08 23.85 -17.54
CA GLU A 201 -24.49 23.96 -16.20
C GLU A 201 -23.04 23.47 -16.19
N GLN A 202 -22.73 22.37 -16.88
CA GLN A 202 -21.37 21.86 -17.03
C GLN A 202 -20.47 22.87 -17.75
N ALA A 203 -20.96 23.51 -18.82
CA ALA A 203 -20.22 24.54 -19.55
C ALA A 203 -19.97 25.79 -18.69
N ALA A 204 -20.97 26.23 -17.92
CA ALA A 204 -20.84 27.37 -17.00
C ALA A 204 -19.81 27.09 -15.89
N VAL A 205 -19.84 25.88 -15.31
CA VAL A 205 -18.85 25.45 -14.31
C VAL A 205 -17.46 25.38 -14.92
N ALA A 206 -17.30 24.80 -16.11
CA ALA A 206 -16.02 24.72 -16.80
C ALA A 206 -15.43 26.12 -17.11
N ALA A 207 -16.26 27.06 -17.55
CA ALA A 207 -15.85 28.44 -17.81
C ALA A 207 -15.40 29.16 -16.54
N GLU A 208 -16.13 28.98 -15.43
CA GLU A 208 -15.75 29.57 -14.14
C GLU A 208 -14.47 28.93 -13.57
N VAL A 209 -14.30 27.62 -13.70
CA VAL A 209 -13.06 26.91 -13.32
C VAL A 209 -11.88 27.40 -14.16
N ALA A 210 -12.06 27.56 -15.47
CA ALA A 210 -11.02 28.10 -16.35
C ALA A 210 -10.57 29.50 -15.92
N ARG A 211 -11.53 30.35 -15.54
CA ARG A 211 -11.30 31.73 -15.13
C ARG A 211 -10.62 31.82 -13.75
N ARG A 212 -11.05 30.99 -12.79
CA ARG A 212 -10.63 31.08 -11.38
C ARG A 212 -9.43 30.19 -11.05
N PHE A 213 -9.23 29.10 -11.79
CA PHE A 213 -8.18 28.10 -11.55
C PHE A 213 -7.39 27.74 -12.82
N PRO A 214 -6.78 28.72 -13.51
CA PRO A 214 -6.12 28.50 -14.80
C PRO A 214 -4.96 27.49 -14.73
N HIS A 215 -4.28 27.38 -13.59
CA HIS A 215 -3.18 26.41 -13.42
C HIS A 215 -3.68 24.96 -13.32
N ILE A 216 -4.79 24.75 -12.61
CA ILE A 216 -5.42 23.42 -12.50
C ILE A 216 -5.93 22.99 -13.87
N LEU A 217 -6.60 23.90 -14.60
CA LEU A 217 -7.05 23.63 -15.95
C LEU A 217 -5.89 23.29 -16.90
N ARG A 218 -4.75 24.01 -16.79
CA ARG A 218 -3.56 23.73 -17.60
C ARG A 218 -3.00 22.34 -17.33
N ILE A 219 -2.91 21.93 -16.06
CA ILE A 219 -2.44 20.59 -15.66
C ILE A 219 -3.42 19.53 -16.16
N ALA A 220 -4.72 19.71 -15.93
CA ALA A 220 -5.75 18.76 -16.36
C ALA A 220 -5.73 18.58 -17.88
N THR A 221 -5.62 19.66 -18.64
CA THR A 221 -5.53 19.61 -20.12
C THR A 221 -4.28 18.86 -20.59
N ALA A 222 -3.14 19.05 -19.92
CA ALA A 222 -1.92 18.33 -20.25
C ALA A 222 -2.04 16.84 -19.89
N ALA A 223 -2.61 16.51 -18.73
CA ALA A 223 -2.82 15.14 -18.27
C ALA A 223 -3.75 14.34 -19.18
N THR A 224 -4.76 15.00 -19.77
CA THR A 224 -5.65 14.36 -20.74
C THR A 224 -5.11 14.34 -22.18
N GLY A 225 -3.91 14.88 -22.42
CA GLY A 225 -3.35 15.03 -23.77
C GLY A 225 -4.20 15.94 -24.67
N GLY A 226 -4.99 16.84 -24.08
CA GLY A 226 -5.94 17.70 -24.78
C GLY A 226 -7.26 17.01 -25.16
N ASP A 227 -7.48 15.76 -24.76
CA ASP A 227 -8.76 15.05 -24.97
C ASP A 227 -9.72 15.29 -23.80
N PRO A 228 -10.74 16.15 -23.95
CA PRO A 228 -11.71 16.42 -22.88
C PRO A 228 -12.53 15.19 -22.49
N SER A 229 -12.63 14.15 -23.32
CA SER A 229 -13.33 12.90 -22.96
C SER A 229 -12.59 12.11 -21.88
N ARG A 230 -11.30 12.38 -21.65
CA ARG A 230 -10.51 11.78 -20.55
C ARG A 230 -10.59 12.59 -19.26
N ALA A 231 -11.16 13.79 -19.29
CA ALA A 231 -11.36 14.58 -18.09
C ALA A 231 -12.34 13.86 -17.15
N GLY A 232 -11.96 13.71 -15.88
CA GLY A 232 -12.78 13.02 -14.87
C GLY A 232 -12.63 11.49 -14.84
N GLN A 233 -11.84 10.86 -15.73
CA GLN A 233 -11.58 9.42 -15.69
C GLN A 233 -10.59 8.97 -14.59
N GLY A 234 -10.29 9.84 -13.62
CA GLY A 234 -9.23 9.62 -12.63
C GLY A 234 -7.83 9.66 -13.25
N CYS A 235 -6.80 9.71 -12.41
CA CYS A 235 -5.42 9.47 -12.85
C CYS A 235 -5.18 7.95 -12.87
N ASP A 236 -4.25 7.49 -13.70
CA ASP A 236 -3.75 6.11 -13.62
C ASP A 236 -3.03 5.93 -12.27
N GLU A 237 -3.71 5.34 -11.30
CA GLU A 237 -3.19 5.20 -9.95
C GLU A 237 -1.93 4.35 -9.87
N ASP A 238 -1.78 3.35 -10.75
CA ASP A 238 -0.58 2.52 -10.79
C ASP A 238 0.61 3.34 -11.29
N PHE A 239 0.40 4.12 -12.36
CA PHE A 239 1.41 5.04 -12.85
C PHE A 239 1.80 6.08 -11.78
N GLU A 240 0.82 6.75 -11.19
CA GLU A 240 1.06 7.81 -10.18
C GLU A 240 1.71 7.25 -8.90
N PHE A 241 1.38 6.01 -8.52
CA PHE A 241 2.04 5.34 -7.41
C PHE A 241 3.52 5.09 -7.70
N VAL A 242 3.82 4.50 -8.86
CA VAL A 242 5.19 4.20 -9.29
C VAL A 242 6.00 5.48 -9.45
N PHE A 243 5.45 6.50 -10.11
CA PHE A 243 6.08 7.80 -10.29
C PHE A 243 6.45 8.44 -8.96
N ALA A 244 5.53 8.47 -8.00
CA ALA A 244 5.78 9.04 -6.68
C ALA A 244 6.81 8.23 -5.88
N LEU A 245 6.80 6.90 -5.99
CA LEU A 245 7.80 6.04 -5.36
C LEU A 245 9.19 6.32 -5.93
N ASP A 246 9.33 6.34 -7.25
CA ASP A 246 10.60 6.59 -7.93
C ASP A 246 11.13 8.00 -7.58
N LEU A 247 10.25 9.01 -7.56
CA LEU A 247 10.60 10.37 -7.12
C LEU A 247 11.14 10.43 -5.69
N LEU A 248 10.53 9.68 -4.76
CA LEU A 248 10.95 9.62 -3.36
C LEU A 248 12.30 8.90 -3.21
N LEU A 249 12.51 7.81 -3.94
CA LEU A 249 13.75 7.04 -3.91
C LEU A 249 14.92 7.83 -4.54
N ASP A 250 14.68 8.53 -5.65
CA ASP A 250 15.66 9.42 -6.26
C ASP A 250 16.02 10.60 -5.34
N GLY A 251 15.02 11.17 -4.66
CA GLY A 251 15.23 12.19 -3.64
C GLY A 251 16.11 11.69 -2.50
N ALA A 252 15.83 10.49 -1.99
CA ALA A 252 16.63 9.84 -0.95
C ALA A 252 18.07 9.59 -1.42
N ALA A 253 18.28 9.11 -2.64
CA ALA A 253 19.60 8.85 -3.21
C ALA A 253 20.42 10.13 -3.34
N ARG A 254 19.80 11.23 -3.78
CA ARG A 254 20.45 12.55 -3.86
C ARG A 254 20.84 13.09 -2.49
N LEU A 255 19.97 12.97 -1.49
CA LEU A 255 20.27 13.39 -0.11
C LEU A 255 21.38 12.55 0.51
N HIS A 256 21.38 11.24 0.25
CA HIS A 256 22.44 10.33 0.66
C HIS A 256 23.79 10.72 0.04
N GLY A 257 23.86 10.91 -1.28
CA GLY A 257 25.07 11.33 -1.97
C GLY A 257 25.60 12.71 -1.54
N ALA A 258 24.72 13.58 -1.06
CA ALA A 258 25.08 14.88 -0.47
C ALA A 258 25.49 14.81 1.01
N GLY A 259 25.45 13.63 1.65
CA GLY A 259 25.75 13.47 3.06
C GLY A 259 24.76 14.20 3.99
N TRP A 260 23.48 14.25 3.60
CA TRP A 260 22.46 14.99 4.34
C TRP A 260 22.27 14.45 5.77
N ALA A 261 22.07 15.38 6.70
CA ALA A 261 21.65 15.11 8.07
C ALA A 261 20.62 16.18 8.53
N SER A 262 19.68 15.78 9.38
CA SER A 262 18.63 16.62 9.95
C SER A 262 19.20 17.64 10.95
N VAL A 263 20.22 17.24 11.71
CA VAL A 263 20.93 18.08 12.69
C VAL A 263 22.25 18.57 12.08
N GLY A 264 22.40 19.89 11.92
CA GLY A 264 23.65 20.50 11.44
C GLY A 264 23.56 21.36 10.17
N ARG A 265 22.37 21.71 9.68
CA ARG A 265 22.27 22.82 8.73
C ARG A 265 22.74 24.08 9.45
N PRO A 266 23.76 24.82 8.97
CA PRO A 266 24.03 26.14 9.51
C PRO A 266 22.74 26.92 9.29
N THR A 267 22.09 27.32 10.38
CA THR A 267 21.13 28.42 10.31
C THR A 267 21.94 29.59 9.79
N GLY A 268 21.79 29.90 8.50
CA GLY A 268 22.26 31.14 7.93
C GLY A 268 21.50 32.26 8.63
N ASP A 269 22.06 32.71 9.75
CA ASP A 269 22.03 34.08 10.28
C ASP A 269 22.69 34.07 11.65
N GLY A 270 24.02 34.09 11.63
CA GLY A 270 24.76 34.89 12.58
C GLY A 270 24.59 36.35 12.16
N GLN A 271 23.45 36.96 12.47
CA GLN A 271 23.40 38.40 12.63
C GLN A 271 23.79 38.69 14.07
N ASP A 272 25.04 39.12 14.23
CA ASP A 272 25.46 39.97 15.33
C ASP A 272 24.41 41.08 15.48
N VAL A 273 23.61 40.99 16.53
CA VAL A 273 22.83 42.13 17.00
C VAL A 273 23.84 43.08 17.66
N PRO A 274 24.06 44.30 17.14
CA PRO A 274 24.90 45.26 17.82
C PRO A 274 24.23 45.65 19.14
N ASP A 275 25.03 45.63 20.20
CA ASP A 275 24.68 46.07 21.54
C ASP A 275 24.07 47.49 21.50
N VAL A 276 22.89 47.65 22.11
CA VAL A 276 22.19 48.93 22.23
C VAL A 276 22.87 49.74 23.34
N PRO A 277 23.34 50.97 23.11
CA PRO A 277 23.82 51.78 24.21
C PRO A 277 22.65 52.33 25.02
N ASP A 278 22.73 52.15 26.34
CA ASP A 278 21.86 52.78 27.34
C ASP A 278 21.81 54.30 27.15
N ALA A 279 20.61 54.85 27.00
CA ALA A 279 20.36 56.27 27.14
C ALA A 279 19.88 56.54 28.57
N GLY A 280 20.69 57.31 29.31
CA GLY A 280 20.32 57.94 30.58
C GLY A 280 19.40 59.15 30.42
#